data_AF-M6V5K2-F1
#
_entry.id   AF-M6V5K2-F1
#
_cell.length_a   1.000
_cell.length_b   1.000
_cell.length_c   1.000
_cell.angle_alpha   90.00
_cell.angle_beta   90.00
_cell.angle_gamma   90.00
#
_symmetry.space_group_name_H-M   'P 1'
#
loop_
_entity.id
_entity.type
_entity.pdbx_description
1 polymer ?
#
loop_
_entity_poly.entity_id
_entity_poly.type
_entity_poly.pdbx_seq_one_letter_code
_entity_poly.pdbx_strand_id
1 'polypeptide(L)'
;MSKTLSLEGFLKEFLTSSHRKDRNPEEDQNVSELFLEFSSLLFLEEETQEEVLIKDIGSFELDEFVNFYLSDMYPDDPTIVKRGVDFLRRLHKFAKKSSYINKEQMEDWDEFFQGL
;
A
#
# COMPACT_ATOMS: atom_id res chain seq x y z
N MET A 1 11.51 -1.70 -19.12
CA MET A 1 10.73 -0.44 -19.12
C MET A 1 9.55 -0.67 -18.19
N SER A 2 9.69 -0.35 -16.90
CA SER A 2 8.58 -0.46 -15.95
C SER A 2 7.53 0.59 -16.35
N LYS A 3 6.27 0.17 -16.49
CA LYS A 3 5.19 1.13 -16.75
C LYS A 3 5.05 2.01 -15.51
N THR A 4 5.13 3.33 -15.70
CA THR A 4 4.80 4.30 -14.65
C THR A 4 3.30 4.21 -14.39
N LEU A 5 2.93 3.78 -13.19
CA LEU A 5 1.55 3.66 -12.75
C LEU A 5 1.40 4.44 -11.45
N SER A 6 0.31 5.18 -11.31
CA SER A 6 0.00 5.83 -10.05
C SER A 6 -0.36 4.82 -8.98
N LEU A 7 -0.14 5.21 -7.73
CA LEU A 7 -0.52 4.37 -6.58
C LEU A 7 -2.02 4.05 -6.63
N GLU A 8 -2.87 5.04 -6.92
CA GLU A 8 -4.31 4.84 -7.06
C GLU A 8 -4.65 3.86 -8.20
N GLY A 9 -4.00 4.00 -9.36
CA GLY A 9 -4.17 3.07 -10.48
C GLY A 9 -3.78 1.65 -10.10
N PHE A 10 -2.67 1.48 -9.40
CA PHE A 10 -2.19 0.18 -8.93
C PHE A 10 -3.16 -0.47 -7.93
N LEU A 11 -3.67 0.31 -6.98
CA LEU A 11 -4.62 -0.17 -5.98
C LEU A 11 -5.96 -0.55 -6.63
N LYS A 12 -6.44 0.20 -7.61
CA LYS A 12 -7.63 -0.18 -8.40
C LYS A 12 -7.45 -1.52 -9.11
N GLU A 13 -6.29 -1.76 -9.73
CA GLU A 13 -5.99 -3.06 -10.33
C GLU A 13 -5.95 -4.19 -9.27
N PHE A 14 -5.33 -3.91 -8.11
CA PHE A 14 -5.29 -4.85 -6.99
C PHE A 14 -6.68 -5.24 -6.49
N LEU A 15 -7.58 -4.27 -6.30
CA LEU A 15 -8.94 -4.46 -5.78
C LEU A 15 -9.85 -5.17 -6.80
N THR A 16 -9.63 -4.93 -8.09
CA THR A 16 -10.40 -5.57 -9.18
C THR A 16 -9.88 -6.95 -9.55
N SER A 17 -8.64 -7.31 -9.15
CA SER A 17 -8.05 -8.62 -9.42
C SER A 17 -8.89 -9.79 -8.84
N SER A 18 -9.09 -10.83 -9.66
CA SER A 18 -10.11 -11.88 -9.43
C SER A 18 -9.79 -12.91 -8.33
N HIS A 19 -8.78 -12.68 -7.48
CA HIS A 19 -8.44 -13.56 -6.36
C HIS A 19 -9.23 -13.19 -5.10
N ARG A 20 -10.55 -13.39 -5.15
CA ARG A 20 -11.51 -13.00 -4.09
C ARG A 20 -11.80 -14.06 -3.02
N LYS A 21 -11.20 -15.25 -3.10
CA LYS A 21 -11.63 -16.39 -2.27
C LYS A 21 -11.42 -16.21 -0.75
N ASP A 22 -10.53 -15.30 -0.35
CA ASP A 22 -10.18 -15.01 1.07
C ASP A 22 -10.13 -13.50 1.37
N ARG A 23 -10.85 -12.67 0.60
CA ARG A 23 -10.86 -11.21 0.76
C ARG A 23 -12.19 -10.71 1.30
N ASN A 24 -12.13 -9.76 2.23
CA ASN A 24 -13.25 -8.88 2.52
C ASN A 24 -13.10 -7.61 1.65
N PRO A 25 -13.90 -7.44 0.58
CA PRO A 25 -13.73 -6.34 -0.36
C PRO A 25 -13.95 -4.96 0.28
N GLU A 26 -14.79 -4.88 1.31
CA GLU A 26 -15.08 -3.64 2.02
C GLU A 26 -13.89 -3.23 2.90
N GLU A 27 -13.28 -4.18 3.60
CA GLU A 27 -12.05 -3.92 4.36
C GLU A 27 -10.87 -3.58 3.44
N ASP A 28 -10.69 -4.31 2.33
CA ASP A 28 -9.63 -4.01 1.38
C ASP A 28 -9.83 -2.62 0.74
N GLN A 29 -11.07 -2.22 0.44
CA GLN A 29 -11.38 -0.88 -0.06
C GLN A 29 -11.06 0.18 1.00
N ASN A 30 -11.50 -0.02 2.24
CA ASN A 30 -11.24 0.91 3.34
C ASN A 30 -9.75 1.12 3.56
N VAL A 31 -8.97 0.04 3.73
CA VAL A 31 -7.52 0.15 3.93
C VAL A 31 -6.82 0.74 2.71
N SER A 32 -7.30 0.48 1.50
CA SER A 32 -6.80 1.12 0.28
C SER A 32 -7.01 2.63 0.27
N GLU A 33 -8.14 3.12 0.77
CA GLU A 33 -8.42 4.55 0.89
C GLU A 33 -7.51 5.20 1.94
N LEU A 34 -7.34 4.55 3.10
CA LEU A 34 -6.41 5.02 4.14
C LEU A 34 -4.97 5.09 3.64
N PHE A 35 -4.55 4.11 2.84
CA PHE A 35 -3.20 4.10 2.29
C PHE A 35 -2.97 5.21 1.26
N LEU A 36 -4.00 5.53 0.47
CA LEU A 36 -3.98 6.67 -0.45
C LEU A 36 -3.95 8.01 0.29
N GLU A 37 -4.74 8.16 1.34
CA GLU A 37 -4.73 9.35 2.19
C GLU A 37 -3.35 9.55 2.82
N PHE A 38 -2.80 8.52 3.47
CA PHE A 38 -1.45 8.53 4.02
C PHE A 38 -0.41 8.94 2.97
N SER A 39 -0.43 8.30 1.80
CA SER A 39 0.52 8.61 0.73
C SER A 39 0.35 10.04 0.23
N SER A 40 -0.89 10.51 0.07
CA SER A 40 -1.12 11.89 -0.33
C SER A 40 -0.63 12.89 0.72
N LEU A 41 -0.69 12.58 2.02
CA LEU A 41 -0.17 13.42 3.10
C LEU A 41 1.36 13.42 3.13
N LEU A 42 1.97 12.25 2.94
CA LEU A 42 3.42 12.08 2.97
C LEU A 42 4.12 12.80 1.80
N PHE A 43 3.52 12.76 0.62
CA PHE A 43 4.05 13.36 -0.60
C PHE A 43 3.41 14.73 -0.93
N LEU A 44 2.65 15.33 0.00
CA LEU A 44 2.08 16.66 -0.19
C LEU A 44 3.19 17.73 -0.13
N GLU A 45 3.61 18.27 -1.27
CA GLU A 45 4.36 19.53 -1.31
C GLU A 45 3.42 20.72 -1.50
N GLU A 46 3.70 21.85 -0.82
CA GLU A 46 2.78 22.98 -0.59
C GLU A 46 2.17 23.63 -1.85
N GLU A 47 2.63 23.33 -3.07
CA GLU A 47 2.13 23.99 -4.30
C GLU A 47 1.94 23.09 -5.53
N THR A 48 2.27 21.80 -5.47
CA THR A 48 2.04 20.85 -6.58
C THR A 48 1.61 19.50 -6.05
N GLN A 49 0.34 19.16 -6.25
CA GLN A 49 -0.18 17.82 -6.00
C GLN A 49 0.32 16.89 -7.11
N GLU A 50 1.60 16.51 -7.08
CA GLU A 50 2.11 15.47 -7.97
C GLU A 50 1.44 14.14 -7.60
N GLU A 51 0.97 13.42 -8.63
CA GLU A 51 0.34 12.12 -8.47
C GLU A 51 1.37 11.12 -7.91
N VAL A 52 1.13 10.59 -6.71
CA VAL A 52 2.01 9.59 -6.09
C VAL A 52 2.12 8.36 -6.98
N LEU A 53 3.35 8.00 -7.37
CA LEU A 53 3.58 6.84 -8.22
C LEU A 53 3.88 5.61 -7.36
N ILE A 54 3.53 4.44 -7.86
CA ILE A 54 3.81 3.20 -7.14
C ILE A 54 5.31 2.99 -6.90
N LYS A 55 6.17 3.51 -7.79
CA LYS A 55 7.63 3.42 -7.67
C LYS A 55 8.18 4.22 -6.47
N ASP A 56 7.40 5.18 -5.95
CA ASP A 56 7.80 6.06 -4.85
C ASP A 56 7.50 5.40 -3.49
N ILE A 57 6.81 4.25 -3.49
CA ILE A 57 6.45 3.50 -2.29
C ILE A 57 7.52 2.43 -2.01
N GLY A 58 8.39 2.67 -1.04
CA GLY A 58 9.36 1.73 -0.51
C GLY A 58 8.90 1.07 0.80
N SER A 59 9.81 0.31 1.40
CA SER A 59 9.63 -0.33 2.71
C SER A 59 9.32 0.69 3.82
N PHE A 60 9.93 1.87 3.75
CA PHE A 60 9.69 2.96 4.71
C PHE A 60 8.23 3.39 4.70
N GLU A 61 7.65 3.67 3.53
CA GLU A 61 6.24 4.07 3.42
C GLU A 61 5.29 2.97 3.90
N LEU A 62 5.64 1.70 3.63
CA LEU A 62 4.86 0.56 4.13
C LEU A 62 4.89 0.46 5.66
N ASP A 63 6.06 0.67 6.26
CA ASP A 63 6.29 0.64 7.71
C ASP A 63 5.58 1.80 8.41
N GLU A 64 5.80 3.02 7.93
CA GLU A 64 5.16 4.23 8.44
C GLU A 64 3.64 4.12 8.40
N PHE A 65 3.09 3.56 7.31
CA PHE A 65 1.65 3.35 7.20
C PHE A 65 1.11 2.46 8.33
N VAL A 66 1.69 1.26 8.53
CA VAL A 66 1.11 0.29 9.48
C VAL A 66 1.48 0.53 10.93
N ASN A 67 2.71 0.98 11.20
CA ASN A 67 3.24 1.09 12.55
C ASN A 67 3.01 2.47 13.17
N PHE A 68 2.77 3.50 12.37
CA PHE A 68 2.57 4.86 12.84
C PHE A 68 1.21 5.41 12.42
N TYR A 69 0.97 5.59 11.11
CA TYR A 69 -0.24 6.25 10.61
C TYR A 69 -1.53 5.57 11.08
N LEU A 70 -1.66 4.26 10.91
CA LEU A 70 -2.88 3.55 11.31
C LEU A 70 -3.12 3.59 12.83
N SER A 71 -2.06 3.50 13.63
CA SER A 71 -2.17 3.56 15.10
C SER A 71 -2.52 4.95 15.59
N ASP A 72 -1.93 5.99 15.01
CA ASP A 72 -2.12 7.37 15.43
C ASP A 72 -3.48 7.93 15.00
N MET A 73 -3.94 7.58 13.80
CA MET A 73 -5.21 8.06 13.25
C MET A 73 -6.42 7.26 13.75
N TYR A 74 -6.23 6.00 14.13
CA TYR A 74 -7.30 5.10 14.57
C TYR A 74 -6.98 4.41 15.91
N PRO A 75 -6.69 5.16 16.98
CA PRO A 75 -6.30 4.59 18.28
C PRO A 75 -7.41 3.77 18.94
N ASP A 76 -8.67 4.04 18.60
CA ASP A 76 -9.84 3.35 19.14
C ASP A 76 -10.15 2.01 18.44
N ASP A 77 -9.44 1.71 17.34
CA ASP A 77 -9.63 0.47 16.59
C ASP A 77 -8.43 -0.47 16.75
N PRO A 78 -8.46 -1.39 17.73
CA PRO A 78 -7.31 -2.27 18.02
C PRO A 78 -7.03 -3.28 16.90
N THR A 79 -7.88 -3.36 15.87
CA THR A 79 -7.74 -4.30 14.75
C THR A 79 -7.24 -3.64 13.47
N ILE A 80 -7.16 -2.31 13.41
CA ILE A 80 -6.82 -1.58 12.19
C ILE A 80 -5.41 -1.90 11.68
N VAL A 81 -4.41 -1.94 12.57
CA VAL A 81 -3.03 -2.31 12.24
C VAL A 81 -2.97 -3.72 11.65
N LYS A 82 -3.69 -4.68 12.26
CA LYS A 82 -3.76 -6.05 11.76
C LYS A 82 -4.36 -6.10 10.35
N ARG A 83 -5.46 -5.37 10.13
CA ARG A 83 -6.08 -5.26 8.79
C ARG A 83 -5.14 -4.62 7.77
N GLY A 84 -4.40 -3.59 8.18
CA GLY A 84 -3.34 -2.95 7.39
C GLY A 84 -2.25 -3.93 6.96
N VAL A 85 -1.67 -4.67 7.91
CA VAL A 85 -0.64 -5.67 7.63
C VAL A 85 -1.18 -6.78 6.72
N ASP A 86 -2.37 -7.29 6.99
CA ASP A 86 -3.00 -8.34 6.19
C ASP A 86 -3.26 -7.85 4.75
N PHE A 87 -3.71 -6.60 4.59
CA PHE A 87 -3.87 -5.92 3.30
C PHE A 87 -2.53 -5.80 2.58
N LEU A 88 -1.49 -5.27 3.23
CA LEU A 88 -0.16 -5.12 2.64
C LEU A 88 0.44 -6.46 2.22
N ARG A 89 0.29 -7.53 3.02
CA ARG A 89 0.71 -8.88 2.64
C ARG A 89 -0.01 -9.38 1.37
N ARG A 90 -1.29 -9.06 1.20
CA ARG A 90 -2.03 -9.36 -0.05
C ARG A 90 -1.56 -8.50 -1.21
N LEU A 91 -1.35 -7.21 -0.99
CA LEU A 91 -0.85 -6.25 -1.99
C LEU A 91 0.51 -6.68 -2.51
N HIS A 92 1.41 -7.07 -1.62
CA HIS A 92 2.73 -7.60 -1.96
C HIS A 92 2.67 -8.88 -2.81
N LYS A 93 1.80 -9.84 -2.46
CA LYS A 93 1.59 -11.04 -3.29
C LYS A 93 1.07 -10.70 -4.68
N PHE A 94 0.26 -9.65 -4.82
CA PHE A 94 -0.20 -9.16 -6.11
C PHE A 94 0.94 -8.45 -6.85
N ALA A 95 1.70 -7.59 -6.17
CA ALA A 95 2.85 -6.88 -6.69
C ALA A 95 3.89 -7.82 -7.33
N LYS A 96 4.19 -8.97 -6.70
CA LYS A 96 5.10 -10.01 -7.24
C LYS A 96 4.68 -10.58 -8.59
N LYS A 97 3.40 -10.49 -8.93
CA LYS A 97 2.84 -10.94 -10.22
C LYS A 97 2.68 -9.79 -11.21
N SER A 98 2.86 -8.55 -10.76
CA SER A 98 2.73 -7.35 -11.59
C SER A 98 4.04 -7.01 -12.30
N SER A 99 3.97 -6.22 -13.36
CA SER A 99 5.15 -5.67 -14.06
C SER A 99 5.46 -4.21 -13.68
N TYR A 100 4.76 -3.67 -12.67
CA TYR A 100 4.89 -2.27 -12.24
C TYR A 100 6.00 -2.09 -11.21
N ILE A 101 6.25 -3.09 -10.36
CA ILE A 101 7.32 -3.09 -9.37
C ILE A 101 8.59 -3.67 -9.98
N ASN A 102 9.69 -2.94 -9.86
CA ASN A 102 10.99 -3.42 -10.33
C ASN A 102 11.63 -4.37 -9.29
N LYS A 103 12.78 -4.95 -9.63
CA LYS A 103 13.45 -5.92 -8.75
C LYS A 103 13.93 -5.29 -7.44
N GLU A 104 14.52 -4.10 -7.49
CA GLU A 104 15.07 -3.40 -6.33
C GLU A 104 13.98 -3.03 -5.31
N GLN A 105 12.88 -2.45 -5.79
CA GLN A 105 11.72 -2.13 -4.96
C GLN A 105 11.06 -3.40 -4.39
N MET A 106 11.05 -4.51 -5.14
CA MET A 106 10.55 -5.78 -4.62
C MET A 106 11.44 -6.36 -3.52
N GLU A 107 12.77 -6.24 -3.66
CA GLU A 107 13.72 -6.66 -2.62
C GLU A 107 13.54 -5.84 -1.34
N ASP A 108 13.40 -4.52 -1.49
CA ASP A 108 13.10 -3.60 -0.38
C ASP A 108 11.79 -3.94 0.33
N TRP A 109 10.72 -4.22 -0.42
CA TRP A 109 9.45 -4.70 0.17
C TRP A 109 9.61 -6.06 0.86
N ASP A 110 10.38 -6.98 0.29
CA ASP A 110 10.65 -8.29 0.89
C ASP A 110 11.37 -8.17 2.24
N GLU A 111 12.27 -7.20 2.41
CA GLU A 111 12.93 -6.91 3.70
C GLU A 111 11.93 -6.44 4.76
N PHE A 112 11.02 -5.52 4.40
CA PHE A 112 9.94 -5.08 5.29
C PHE A 112 9.09 -6.27 5.80
N PHE A 113 8.64 -7.15 4.91
CA PHE A 113 7.82 -8.30 5.31
C PHE A 113 8.59 -9.40 6.06
N GLN A 114 9.93 -9.40 6.00
CA GLN A 114 10.77 -10.24 6.86
C GLN A 114 10.92 -9.67 8.27
N GLY A 115 10.81 -8.35 8.43
CA GLY A 115 10.85 -7.66 9.72
C GLY A 115 9.53 -7.68 10.51
N LEU A 116 8.40 -7.89 9.83
CA LEU A 116 7.03 -8.02 10.40
C LEU A 116 6.71 -9.41 10.97
#